data_AF-A0AAW7YSA1-F1
#
_entry.id   AF-A0AAW7YSA1-F1
#
_cell.length_a   1.000
_cell.length_b   1.000
_cell.length_c   1.000
_cell.angle_alpha   90.00
_cell.angle_beta   90.00
_cell.angle_gamma   90.00
#
_symmetry.space_group_name_H-M   'P 1'
#
loop_
_entity.id
_entity.type
_entity.pdbx_description
1 polymer ?
#
loop_
_entity_poly.entity_id
_entity_poly.type
_entity_poly.pdbx_seq_one_letter_code
_entity_poly.pdbx_strand_id
1 'polypeptide(L)'
;LKDRHAVTTQWVSIQIPGKDNVALPEELGEGVRVLATARHNRKLKRGSLSGNNFVIRLRDVSDIEQALERASKVAESGVPNYFGSQRFGRGASNIDNALS
;
A
#
# COMPACT_ATOMS: atom_id res chain seq x y z
N LEU A 1 -4.99 2.63 -3.67
CA LEU A 1 -4.69 3.63 -2.63
C LEU A 1 -3.79 2.95 -1.60
N LYS A 2 -2.90 3.68 -0.94
CA LYS A 2 -2.10 3.17 0.20
C LYS A 2 -2.66 3.71 1.51
N ASP A 3 -2.21 3.14 2.63
CA ASP A 3 -2.68 3.54 3.95
C ASP A 3 -2.26 4.98 4.29
N ARG A 4 -3.19 5.73 4.87
CA ARG A 4 -2.96 7.14 5.25
C ARG A 4 -1.99 7.27 6.43
N HIS A 5 -2.05 6.32 7.36
CA HIS A 5 -1.25 6.33 8.59
C HIS A 5 -0.11 5.32 8.50
N ALA A 6 0.74 5.49 7.48
CA ALA A 6 1.92 4.66 7.25
C ALA A 6 2.95 5.42 6.41
N VAL A 7 4.21 4.98 6.45
CA VAL A 7 5.21 5.38 5.46
C VAL A 7 5.03 4.46 4.25
N THR A 8 4.72 5.04 3.08
CA THR A 8 4.40 4.26 1.89
C THR A 8 5.20 4.73 0.68
N THR A 9 5.64 3.77 -0.13
CA THR A 9 6.24 4.03 -1.44
C THR A 9 5.29 3.53 -2.52
N GLN A 10 4.99 4.36 -3.51
CA GLN A 10 4.15 3.98 -4.63
C GLN A 10 4.56 4.70 -5.91
N TRP A 11 4.34 4.04 -7.05
CA TRP A 11 4.44 4.66 -8.35
C TRP A 11 3.18 5.46 -8.67
N VAL A 12 3.36 6.62 -9.29
CA VAL A 12 2.31 7.42 -9.90
C VAL A 12 2.72 7.70 -11.35
N SER A 13 1.77 7.64 -12.28
CA SER A 13 2.01 8.02 -13.67
C SER A 13 1.39 9.38 -13.96
N ILE A 14 2.20 10.32 -14.46
CA ILE A 14 1.77 11.64 -14.92
C ILE A 14 1.89 11.67 -16.44
N GLN A 15 0.84 12.08 -17.14
CA GLN A 15 0.86 12.21 -18.59
C GLN A 15 1.49 13.54 -18.99
N ILE A 16 2.63 13.49 -19.68
CA ILE A 16 3.36 14.69 -20.15
C ILE A 16 3.69 14.50 -21.63
N PRO A 17 2.85 14.98 -22.57
CA PRO A 17 3.11 14.86 -24.01
C PRO A 17 4.31 15.71 -24.46
N GLY A 18 5.10 15.21 -25.40
CA GLY A 18 6.14 15.98 -26.10
C GLY A 18 7.33 16.46 -25.27
N LYS A 19 7.43 16.06 -23.99
CA LYS A 19 8.59 16.35 -23.14
C LYS A 19 9.21 15.04 -22.66
N ASP A 20 10.49 14.88 -22.94
CA ASP A 20 11.31 13.84 -22.32
C ASP A 20 11.80 14.31 -20.96
N ASN A 21 11.81 13.39 -19.99
CA ASN A 21 12.41 13.50 -18.66
C ASN A 21 12.30 14.89 -18.00
N VAL A 22 11.10 15.24 -17.53
CA VAL A 22 10.91 16.38 -16.64
C VAL A 22 11.63 16.10 -15.32
N ALA A 23 12.64 16.91 -14.98
CA ALA A 23 13.24 16.89 -13.66
C ALA A 23 12.18 17.29 -12.62
N LEU A 24 11.91 16.41 -11.67
CA LEU A 24 11.06 16.70 -10.52
C LEU A 24 11.96 17.06 -9.33
N PRO A 25 11.55 18.00 -8.47
CA PRO A 25 12.24 18.23 -7.21
C PRO A 25 12.18 16.96 -6.36
N GLU A 26 13.23 16.72 -5.56
CA GLU A 26 13.29 15.57 -4.65
C GLU A 26 12.20 15.64 -3.57
N GLU A 27 11.79 16.84 -3.18
CA GLU A 27 10.72 17.07 -2.21
C GLU A 27 9.54 17.77 -2.90
N LEU A 28 8.33 17.22 -2.72
CA LEU A 28 7.10 17.75 -3.32
C LEU A 28 6.19 18.43 -2.28
N GLY A 29 6.60 18.46 -1.02
CA GLY A 29 5.85 18.98 0.10
C GLY A 29 6.10 18.16 1.37
N GLU A 30 5.42 18.54 2.45
CA GLU A 30 5.59 17.90 3.75
C GLU A 30 5.31 16.38 3.68
N GLY A 31 6.35 15.60 4.00
CA GLY A 31 6.27 14.13 4.03
C GLY A 31 6.24 13.44 2.66
N VAL A 32 6.43 14.15 1.54
CA VAL A 32 6.41 13.56 0.18
C VAL A 32 7.73 13.78 -0.53
N ARG A 33 8.38 12.67 -0.92
CA ARG A 33 9.66 12.66 -1.64
C ARG A 33 9.60 11.86 -2.93
N VAL A 34 10.31 12.32 -3.95
CA VAL A 34 10.53 11.62 -5.22
C VAL A 34 11.77 10.75 -5.08
N LEU A 35 11.59 9.43 -5.10
CA LEU A 35 12.70 8.47 -5.00
C LEU A 35 13.26 8.07 -6.36
N ALA A 36 12.41 8.03 -7.39
CA ALA A 36 12.78 7.62 -8.73
C ALA A 36 11.78 8.17 -9.76
N THR A 37 12.28 8.43 -10.96
CA THR A 37 11.48 8.81 -12.12
C THR A 37 11.88 7.97 -13.32
N ALA A 38 10.91 7.49 -14.08
CA ALA A 38 11.15 6.78 -15.33
C ALA A 38 10.04 7.09 -16.34
N ARG A 39 10.40 7.12 -17.62
CA ARG A 39 9.43 7.24 -18.71
C ARG A 39 8.76 5.89 -18.95
N HIS A 40 7.46 5.92 -19.22
CA HIS A 40 6.70 4.71 -19.53
C HIS A 40 5.62 5.00 -20.57
N ASN A 41 5.42 4.08 -21.51
CA ASN A 41 4.51 4.25 -22.65
C ASN A 41 3.03 4.00 -22.31
N ARG A 42 2.74 3.53 -21.10
CA ARG A 42 1.38 3.24 -20.64
C ARG A 42 1.11 3.87 -19.29
N LYS A 43 -0.11 4.36 -19.12
CA LYS A 43 -0.65 4.81 -17.82
C LYS A 43 -0.67 3.66 -16.83
N LEU A 44 -0.30 3.92 -15.57
CA LEU A 44 -0.49 2.97 -14.48
C LEU A 44 -1.98 2.91 -14.12
N LYS A 45 -2.59 1.74 -14.30
CA LYS A 45 -4.00 1.49 -13.96
C LYS A 45 -4.11 0.96 -12.53
N ARG A 46 -5.28 1.18 -11.91
CA ARG A 46 -5.60 0.55 -10.62
C ARG A 46 -5.60 -0.98 -10.80
N GLY A 47 -5.03 -1.70 -9.84
CA GLY A 47 -4.92 -3.17 -9.89
C GLY A 47 -3.72 -3.71 -10.67
N SER A 48 -2.93 -2.87 -11.35
CA SER A 48 -1.73 -3.31 -12.09
C SER A 48 -0.48 -3.50 -11.23
N LEU A 49 -0.65 -3.83 -9.94
CA LEU A 49 0.44 -4.11 -9.02
C LEU A 49 0.53 -5.62 -8.77
N SER A 50 1.74 -6.18 -8.72
CA SER A 50 1.94 -7.58 -8.33
C SER A 50 1.64 -7.80 -6.85
N GLY A 51 1.96 -6.83 -6.00
CA GLY A 51 1.75 -6.91 -4.56
C GLY A 51 2.26 -5.67 -3.83
N ASN A 52 2.31 -5.80 -2.51
CA ASN A 52 2.89 -4.81 -1.59
C ASN A 52 3.86 -5.53 -0.66
N ASN A 53 4.99 -4.90 -0.38
CA ASN A 53 5.92 -5.36 0.64
C ASN A 53 5.69 -4.54 1.91
N PHE A 54 5.52 -5.23 3.03
CA PHE A 54 5.26 -4.62 4.32
C PHE A 54 6.43 -4.84 5.26
N VAL A 55 6.78 -3.81 6.00
CA VAL A 55 7.66 -3.89 7.18
C VAL A 55 6.85 -3.37 8.35
N ILE A 56 6.51 -4.26 9.29
CA ILE A 56 5.61 -3.96 10.39
C ILE A 56 6.40 -4.07 11.70
N ARG A 57 6.31 -3.04 12.54
CA ARG A 57 6.85 -3.06 13.91
C ARG A 57 5.70 -3.14 14.90
N LEU A 58 5.57 -4.28 15.58
CA LEU A 58 4.68 -4.43 16.72
C LEU A 58 5.34 -3.81 17.96
N ARG A 59 4.56 -3.12 18.80
CA ARG A 59 4.98 -2.53 20.09
C ARG A 59 4.07 -3.06 21.19
N ASP A 60 4.54 -2.97 22.44
CA ASP A 60 3.77 -3.36 23.63
C ASP A 60 3.21 -4.79 23.56
N VAL A 61 4.05 -5.72 23.08
CA VAL A 61 3.69 -7.13 22.93
C VAL A 61 3.67 -7.79 24.31
N SER A 62 2.49 -8.27 24.72
CA SER A 62 2.28 -8.88 26.05
C SER A 62 2.96 -10.24 26.21
N ASP A 63 3.06 -11.00 25.12
CA ASP A 63 3.67 -12.33 25.08
C ASP A 63 4.47 -12.48 23.78
N ILE A 64 5.79 -12.29 23.90
CA ILE A 64 6.71 -12.31 22.76
C ILE A 64 6.89 -13.74 22.22
N GLU A 65 6.91 -14.74 23.09
CA GLU A 65 7.12 -16.13 22.69
C GLU A 65 5.96 -16.62 21.82
N GLN A 66 4.72 -16.36 22.27
CA GLN A 66 3.53 -16.69 21.51
C GLN A 66 3.46 -15.91 20.17
N ALA A 67 3.88 -14.65 20.16
CA ALA A 67 3.93 -13.85 18.94
C ALA A 67 4.92 -14.44 17.91
N LEU A 68 6.11 -14.87 18.37
CA LEU A 68 7.12 -15.52 17.53
C LEU A 68 6.64 -16.89 17.02
N GLU A 69 6.01 -17.69 17.87
CA GLU A 69 5.43 -18.98 17.47
C GLU A 69 4.40 -18.80 16.35
N ARG A 70 3.51 -17.81 16.49
CA ARG A 70 2.54 -17.46 15.44
C ARG A 70 3.20 -16.95 14.18
N ALA A 71 4.22 -16.10 14.28
CA ALA A 71 4.95 -15.60 13.12
C ALA A 71 5.61 -16.74 12.32
N SER A 72 6.20 -17.73 13.00
CA SER A 72 6.74 -18.93 12.36
C SER A 72 5.66 -19.73 11.64
N LYS A 73 4.50 -19.97 12.27
CA LYS A 73 3.36 -20.65 11.63
C LYS A 73 2.86 -19.91 10.37
N VAL A 74 2.81 -18.58 10.42
CA VAL A 74 2.45 -17.75 9.26
C VAL A 74 3.48 -17.86 8.14
N ALA A 75 4.77 -17.95 8.47
CA ALA A 75 5.82 -18.13 7.47
C ALA A 75 5.72 -19.49 6.76
N GLU A 76 5.33 -20.55 7.48
CA GLU A 76 5.20 -21.91 6.94
C GLU A 76 3.91 -22.12 6.14
N SER A 77 2.78 -21.64 6.65
CA SER A 77 1.45 -22.00 6.16
C SER A 77 0.61 -20.82 5.64
N GLY A 78 1.12 -19.60 5.78
CA GLY A 78 0.40 -18.39 5.42
C GLY A 78 -0.73 -18.07 6.40
N VAL A 79 -1.71 -17.31 5.91
CA VAL A 79 -2.94 -16.96 6.64
C VAL A 79 -4.14 -17.02 5.68
N PRO A 80 -5.36 -17.22 6.19
CA PRO A 80 -6.55 -17.06 5.37
C PRO A 80 -6.62 -15.67 4.73
N ASN A 81 -6.93 -15.62 3.43
CA ASN A 81 -6.98 -14.38 2.65
C ASN A 81 -8.33 -13.66 2.81
N TYR A 82 -8.61 -13.19 4.03
CA TYR A 82 -9.85 -12.47 4.33
C TYR A 82 -9.83 -11.04 3.79
N PHE A 83 -11.00 -10.54 3.41
CA PHE A 83 -11.20 -9.10 3.26
C PHE A 83 -11.19 -8.44 4.64
N GLY A 84 -10.21 -7.56 4.89
CA GLY A 84 -10.14 -6.77 6.12
C GLY A 84 -11.31 -5.79 6.24
N SER A 85 -11.58 -5.33 7.46
CA SER A 85 -12.69 -4.41 7.79
C SER A 85 -12.74 -3.15 6.92
N GLN A 86 -11.57 -2.62 6.54
CA GLN A 86 -11.43 -1.46 5.63
C GLN A 86 -12.14 -1.66 4.28
N ARG A 87 -12.32 -2.91 3.82
CA ARG A 87 -13.02 -3.22 2.57
C ARG A 87 -14.50 -2.84 2.62
N PHE A 88 -15.10 -2.87 3.82
CA PHE A 88 -16.53 -2.65 4.02
C PHE A 88 -16.88 -1.19 4.33
N GLY A 89 -15.90 -0.28 4.41
CA GLY A 89 -16.14 1.13 4.76
C GLY A 89 -16.38 1.33 6.26
N ARG A 90 -16.54 2.58 6.69
CA ARG A 90 -16.86 2.87 8.10
C ARG A 90 -18.28 2.40 8.37
N GLY A 91 -18.46 1.56 9.40
CA GLY A 91 -19.78 1.04 9.76
C GLY A 91 -20.42 0.14 8.69
N ALA A 92 -19.62 -0.54 7.86
CA ALA A 92 -20.11 -1.39 6.76
C ALA A 92 -20.86 -0.65 5.62
N SER A 93 -20.71 0.67 5.50
CA SER A 93 -21.39 1.50 4.48
C SER A 93 -21.22 1.02 3.02
N ASN A 94 -20.15 0.29 2.70
CA ASN A 94 -19.95 -0.24 1.36
C ASN A 94 -20.85 -1.45 1.05
N ILE A 95 -21.36 -2.13 2.08
CA ILE A 95 -22.33 -3.23 1.93
C ILE A 95 -23.70 -2.64 1.59
N ASP A 96 -24.13 -1.61 2.32
CA ASP A 96 -25.42 -0.96 2.10
C ASP A 96 -25.51 -0.39 0.67
N ASN A 97 -24.46 0.28 0.20
CA ASN A 97 -24.36 0.80 -1.17
C ASN A 97 -24.31 -0.29 -2.25
N ALA A 98 -23.99 -1.54 -1.90
CA ALA A 98 -23.95 -2.66 -2.86
C ALA A 98 -25.29 -3.39 -2.96
N LEU A 99 -26.17 -3.21 -1.97
CA LEU A 99 -27.51 -3.80 -1.92
C LEU A 99 -28.60 -2.85 -2.43
N SER A 100 -28.28 -1.57 -2.62
CA SER A 100 -29.12 -0.56 -3.27
C SER A 100 -28.96 -0.55 -4.78
#